data_AF-A0A9E2VMH3-F1
#
_entry.id   AF-A0A9E2VMH3-F1
#
_cell.length_a   1.000
_cell.length_b   1.000
_cell.length_c   1.000
_cell.angle_alpha   90.00
_cell.angle_beta   90.00
_cell.angle_gamma   90.00
#
_symmetry.space_group_name_H-M   'P 1'
#
loop_
_entity.id
_entity.type
_entity.pdbx_description
1 polymer ?
#
loop_
_entity_poly.entity_id
_entity_poly.type
_entity_poly.pdbx_seq_one_letter_code
_entity_poly.pdbx_strand_id
1 'polypeptide(L)'
;MPRHLVVILEDNADRIRDFEVAVAALGPDLRLRVWHDAPTMVAECPTVLPECCLISLDHDLSPQSGSTGDPGTGLEVSEFLARHQPVCPVIIHTSNSERRWSMHNEFRFGGWQVGIVAPIGEGWIAHSWLPRAKALIGA
;
A
#
# COMPACT_ATOMS: atom_id res chain seq x y z
N MET A 1 -17.60 9.23 8.85
CA MET A 1 -17.14 8.00 9.53
C MET A 1 -15.64 8.12 9.75
N PRO A 2 -15.11 7.74 10.92
CA PRO A 2 -13.65 7.65 11.08
C PRO A 2 -13.11 6.59 10.12
N ARG A 3 -12.01 6.92 9.43
CA ARG A 3 -11.31 5.98 8.56
C ARG A 3 -10.45 5.09 9.43
N HIS A 4 -10.64 3.78 9.31
CA HIS A 4 -10.03 2.78 10.19
C HIS A 4 -9.45 1.59 9.41
N LEU A 5 -9.29 1.72 8.10
CA LEU A 5 -8.77 0.65 7.25
C LEU A 5 -7.41 1.05 6.67
N VAL A 6 -6.38 0.27 6.98
CA VAL A 6 -5.11 0.27 6.24
C VAL A 6 -5.24 -0.78 5.15
N VAL A 7 -4.91 -0.42 3.91
CA VAL A 7 -4.87 -1.39 2.83
C VAL A 7 -3.49 -1.50 2.21
N ILE A 8 -3.10 -2.72 1.84
CA ILE A 8 -1.75 -3.04 1.37
C ILE A 8 -1.81 -3.92 0.12
N LEU A 9 -0.95 -3.62 -0.85
CA LEU A 9 -0.60 -4.49 -1.97
C LEU A 9 0.79 -5.07 -1.71
N GLU A 10 0.87 -6.37 -1.39
CA GLU A 10 2.10 -7.10 -1.06
C GLU A 10 1.84 -8.61 -1.20
N ASP A 11 2.76 -9.34 -1.84
CA ASP A 11 2.66 -10.79 -2.06
C ASP A 11 3.57 -11.59 -1.12
N ASN A 12 4.57 -10.95 -0.51
CA ASN A 12 5.51 -11.63 0.36
C ASN A 12 4.90 -11.90 1.75
N ALA A 13 4.70 -13.19 2.05
CA ALA A 13 4.09 -13.63 3.31
C ALA A 13 4.81 -13.13 4.58
N ASP A 14 6.13 -12.99 4.55
CA ASP A 14 6.90 -12.53 5.72
C ASP A 14 6.67 -11.04 5.96
N ARG A 15 6.69 -10.23 4.89
CA ARG A 15 6.38 -8.80 4.96
C ARG A 15 4.93 -8.55 5.36
N ILE A 16 3.99 -9.37 4.90
CA ILE A 16 2.58 -9.29 5.31
C ILE A 16 2.44 -9.47 6.82
N ARG A 17 3.10 -10.50 7.39
CA ARG A 17 3.09 -10.72 8.85
C ARG A 17 3.67 -9.52 9.61
N ASP A 18 4.74 -8.93 9.10
CA ASP A 18 5.33 -7.72 9.69
C ASP A 18 4.38 -6.51 9.60
N PHE A 19 3.65 -6.36 8.49
CA PHE A 19 2.61 -5.34 8.35
C PHE A 19 1.44 -5.55 9.30
N GLU A 20 0.98 -6.78 9.53
CA GLU A 20 -0.05 -7.09 10.51
C GLU A 20 0.35 -6.60 11.91
N VAL A 21 1.58 -6.89 12.33
CA VAL A 21 2.14 -6.41 13.60
C VAL A 21 2.23 -4.88 13.63
N ALA A 22 2.72 -4.27 12.55
CA ALA A 22 2.86 -2.82 12.46
C ALA A 22 1.51 -2.09 12.50
N VAL A 23 0.48 -2.60 11.81
CA VAL A 23 -0.87 -2.01 11.83
C VAL A 23 -1.53 -2.15 13.19
N ALA A 24 -1.36 -3.29 13.87
CA ALA A 24 -1.82 -3.44 15.26
C ALA A 24 -1.14 -2.41 16.19
N ALA A 25 0.12 -2.06 15.93
CA ALA A 25 0.86 -1.03 16.67
C ALA A 25 0.52 0.42 16.26
N LEU A 26 -0.18 0.64 15.14
CA LEU A 26 -0.70 1.96 14.75
C LEU A 26 -1.94 2.33 15.56
N GLY A 27 -2.80 1.37 15.88
CA GLY A 27 -3.97 1.59 16.72
C GLY A 27 -4.87 0.36 16.81
N PRO A 28 -5.52 0.13 17.97
CA PRO A 28 -6.30 -1.08 18.22
C PRO A 28 -7.56 -1.19 17.34
N ASP A 29 -8.07 -0.07 16.83
CA ASP A 29 -9.27 -0.03 15.99
C ASP A 29 -8.95 -0.11 14.49
N LEU A 30 -7.66 -0.10 14.12
CA LEU A 30 -7.25 -0.17 12.72
C LEU A 30 -7.30 -1.61 12.22
N ARG A 31 -7.96 -1.80 11.07
CA ARG A 31 -8.02 -3.06 10.35
C ARG A 31 -7.03 -3.05 9.21
N LEU A 32 -6.48 -4.22 8.87
CA LEU A 32 -5.65 -4.42 7.69
C LEU A 32 -6.42 -5.24 6.64
N ARG A 33 -6.38 -4.79 5.39
CA ARG A 33 -6.74 -5.60 4.22
C ARG A 33 -5.55 -5.69 3.28
N VAL A 34 -5.20 -6.91 2.88
CA VAL A 34 -4.09 -7.18 1.97
C VAL A 34 -4.63 -7.72 0.66
N TRP A 35 -4.06 -7.26 -0.44
CA TRP A 35 -4.16 -7.90 -1.75
C TRP A 35 -2.78 -8.37 -2.19
N HIS A 36 -2.74 -9.52 -2.85
CA HIS A 36 -1.50 -10.14 -3.35
C HIS A 36 -1.26 -9.89 -4.84
N ASP A 37 -2.24 -9.29 -5.52
CA ASP A 37 -2.21 -8.99 -6.94
C ASP A 37 -2.97 -7.70 -7.25
N ALA A 38 -2.49 -7.00 -8.26
CA ALA A 38 -3.05 -5.73 -8.72
C ALA A 38 -4.47 -5.87 -9.30
N PRO A 39 -4.80 -6.88 -10.14
CA PRO A 39 -6.14 -7.03 -10.69
C PRO A 39 -7.24 -7.12 -9.63
N THR A 40 -7.03 -7.92 -8.57
CA THR A 40 -7.99 -8.08 -7.48
C THR A 40 -8.11 -6.80 -6.67
N MET A 41 -6.98 -6.12 -6.40
CA MET A 41 -7.02 -4.82 -5.72
C MET A 41 -7.79 -3.78 -6.54
N VAL A 42 -7.56 -3.67 -7.85
CA VAL A 42 -8.27 -2.73 -8.73
C VAL A 42 -9.76 -3.01 -8.74
N ALA A 43 -10.16 -4.29 -8.78
CA ALA A 43 -11.56 -4.68 -8.78
C ALA A 43 -12.29 -4.36 -7.46
N GLU A 44 -11.61 -4.57 -6.32
CA GLU A 44 -12.26 -4.54 -5.01
C GLU A 44 -12.05 -3.25 -4.22
N CYS A 45 -10.90 -2.59 -4.39
CA CYS A 45 -10.51 -1.42 -3.60
C CYS A 45 -11.55 -0.28 -3.61
N PRO A 46 -12.22 0.05 -4.74
CA PRO A 46 -13.24 1.12 -4.76
C PRO A 46 -14.34 0.97 -3.71
N THR A 47 -14.68 -0.28 -3.37
CA THR A 47 -15.73 -0.57 -2.38
C THR A 47 -15.35 -0.21 -0.95
N VAL A 48 -14.04 -0.12 -0.65
CA VAL A 48 -13.52 0.15 0.70
C VAL A 48 -12.75 1.47 0.81
N LEU A 49 -12.44 2.14 -0.31
CA LEU A 49 -11.77 3.45 -0.32
C LEU A 49 -12.32 4.48 0.68
N PRO A 50 -13.65 4.61 0.88
CA PRO A 50 -14.19 5.55 1.87
C PRO A 50 -13.79 5.27 3.32
N GLU A 51 -13.46 4.02 3.66
CA GLU A 51 -13.02 3.57 4.98
C GLU A 51 -11.49 3.66 5.18
N CYS A 52 -10.74 3.81 4.08
CA CYS A 52 -9.28 3.78 4.09
C CYS A 52 -8.67 5.00 4.79
N CYS A 53 -7.79 4.77 5.76
CA CYS A 53 -6.94 5.80 6.39
C CYS A 53 -5.52 5.82 5.82
N LEU A 54 -5.07 4.73 5.19
CA LEU A 54 -3.76 4.61 4.56
C LEU A 54 -3.80 3.54 3.47
N ILE A 55 -3.14 3.79 2.35
CA ILE A 55 -2.87 2.80 1.30
C ILE A 55 -1.36 2.59 1.22
N SER A 56 -0.88 1.35 1.10
CA SER A 56 0.54 1.08 0.85
C SER A 56 0.77 0.07 -0.28
N LEU A 57 1.67 0.39 -1.21
CA LEU A 57 1.82 -0.38 -2.45
C LEU A 57 3.27 -0.82 -2.68
N ASP A 58 3.50 -2.13 -2.82
CA ASP A 58 4.67 -2.64 -3.53
C ASP A 58 4.44 -2.52 -5.04
N HIS A 59 5.54 -2.54 -5.80
CA HIS A 59 5.50 -2.59 -7.26
C HIS A 59 5.65 -4.02 -7.79
N ASP A 60 6.63 -4.75 -7.27
CA ASP A 60 7.12 -6.00 -7.86
C ASP A 60 6.42 -7.21 -7.21
N LEU A 61 5.32 -7.66 -7.82
CA LEU A 61 4.52 -8.75 -7.28
C LEU A 61 4.87 -10.11 -7.90
N SER A 62 4.91 -11.16 -7.08
CA SER A 62 5.09 -12.53 -7.55
C SER A 62 3.76 -13.28 -7.63
N PRO A 63 3.56 -14.16 -8.63
CA PRO A 63 2.38 -15.02 -8.66
C PRO A 63 2.29 -15.89 -7.40
N GLN A 64 1.11 -15.94 -6.79
CA GLN A 64 0.84 -16.84 -5.67
C GLN A 64 0.93 -18.31 -6.12
N SER A 65 1.27 -19.21 -5.19
CA SER A 65 1.39 -20.64 -5.48
C SER A 65 0.09 -21.20 -6.07
N GLY A 66 0.16 -21.75 -7.28
CA GLY A 66 -0.99 -22.29 -8.00
C GLY A 66 -1.78 -21.25 -8.82
N SER A 67 -1.41 -19.97 -8.76
CA SER A 67 -1.92 -18.95 -9.69
C SER A 67 -1.24 -19.06 -11.04
N THR A 68 -2.03 -18.96 -12.11
CA THR A 68 -1.54 -18.89 -13.50
C THR A 68 -1.68 -17.49 -14.09
N GLY A 69 -2.31 -16.56 -13.36
CA GLY A 69 -2.53 -15.19 -13.80
C GLY A 69 -1.31 -14.31 -13.55
N ASP A 70 -1.13 -13.31 -14.40
CA ASP A 70 -0.20 -12.20 -14.15
C ASP A 70 -0.67 -11.45 -12.90
N PRO A 71 0.16 -11.33 -11.84
CA PRO A 71 -0.21 -10.59 -10.63
C PRO A 71 -0.32 -9.08 -10.89
N GLY A 72 0.08 -8.59 -12.07
CA GLY A 72 0.13 -7.19 -12.42
C GLY A 72 1.14 -6.44 -11.55
N THR A 73 1.01 -5.12 -11.50
CA THR A 73 2.00 -4.27 -10.85
C THR A 73 1.40 -3.19 -9.96
N GLY A 74 2.18 -2.71 -8.99
CA GLY A 74 1.80 -1.52 -8.22
C GLY A 74 1.63 -0.26 -9.07
N LEU A 75 2.22 -0.21 -10.27
CA LEU A 75 2.02 0.91 -11.20
C LEU A 75 0.59 0.93 -11.74
N GLU A 76 0.04 -0.21 -12.14
CA GLU A 76 -1.37 -0.32 -12.57
C GLU A 76 -2.34 0.12 -11.47
N VAL A 77 -2.09 -0.28 -10.22
CA VAL A 77 -2.88 0.16 -9.07
C VAL A 77 -2.73 1.68 -8.86
N SER A 78 -1.53 2.22 -9.04
CA SER A 78 -1.27 3.65 -8.89
C SER A 78 -2.00 4.48 -9.95
N GLU A 79 -1.94 4.08 -11.22
CA GLU A 79 -2.66 4.71 -12.33
C GLU A 79 -4.18 4.66 -12.11
N PHE A 80 -4.69 3.53 -11.61
CA PHE A 80 -6.10 3.36 -11.27
C PHE A 80 -6.55 4.30 -10.14
N LEU A 81 -5.82 4.31 -9.03
CA LEU A 81 -6.16 5.12 -7.86
C LEU A 81 -5.98 6.61 -8.13
N ALA A 82 -4.98 7.02 -8.92
CA ALA A 82 -4.74 8.42 -9.29
C ALA A 82 -5.91 9.07 -10.04
N ARG A 83 -6.77 8.26 -10.68
CA ARG A 83 -8.01 8.73 -11.35
C ARG A 83 -9.17 8.97 -10.39
N HIS A 84 -9.04 8.59 -9.12
CA HIS A 84 -10.02 8.83 -8.07
C HIS A 84 -9.67 10.10 -7.28
N GLN A 85 -10.67 10.68 -6.61
CA GLN A 85 -10.38 11.75 -5.65
C GLN A 85 -9.51 11.22 -4.50
N PRO A 86 -8.45 11.95 -4.10
CA PRO A 86 -7.63 11.58 -2.96
C PRO A 86 -8.46 11.37 -1.70
N VAL A 87 -8.45 10.14 -1.17
CA VAL A 87 -9.14 9.82 0.08
C VAL A 87 -8.19 9.81 1.25
N CYS A 88 -7.02 9.18 1.16
CA CYS A 88 -6.07 9.08 2.26
C CYS A 88 -4.63 9.17 1.73
N PRO A 89 -3.63 9.30 2.61
CA PRO A 89 -2.24 9.20 2.21
C PRO A 89 -1.91 7.84 1.60
N VAL A 90 -0.93 7.83 0.70
CA VAL A 90 -0.38 6.62 0.06
C VAL A 90 1.09 6.48 0.44
N ILE A 91 1.56 5.27 0.72
CA ILE A 91 2.99 4.94 0.85
C ILE A 91 3.38 3.97 -0.26
N ILE A 92 4.34 4.36 -1.09
CA ILE A 92 4.99 3.46 -2.06
C ILE A 92 6.15 2.75 -1.35
N HIS A 93 6.13 1.42 -1.32
CA HIS A 93 7.10 0.60 -0.58
C HIS A 93 7.93 -0.38 -1.42
N THR A 94 8.24 -0.03 -2.66
CA THR A 94 9.09 -0.85 -3.54
C THR A 94 10.58 -0.52 -3.45
N SER A 95 11.44 -1.53 -3.65
CA SER A 95 12.89 -1.37 -3.91
C SER A 95 13.20 -0.86 -5.32
N ASN A 96 12.29 -1.02 -6.28
CA ASN A 96 12.46 -0.62 -7.67
C ASN A 96 12.42 0.91 -7.81
N SER A 97 13.59 1.52 -7.95
CA SER A 97 13.74 2.99 -7.91
C SER A 97 13.07 3.69 -9.08
N GLU A 98 13.15 3.14 -10.28
CA GLU A 98 12.51 3.69 -11.47
C GLU A 98 11.00 3.67 -11.32
N ARG A 99 10.44 2.51 -10.97
CA ARG A 99 8.99 2.31 -10.87
C ARG A 99 8.38 3.04 -9.70
N ARG A 100 9.11 3.17 -8.59
CA ARG A 100 8.76 4.06 -7.49
C ARG A 100 8.49 5.48 -7.95
N TRP A 101 9.34 6.04 -8.83
CA TRP A 101 9.15 7.40 -9.35
C TRP A 101 7.97 7.49 -10.32
N SER A 102 7.75 6.46 -11.14
CA SER A 102 6.53 6.38 -11.97
C SER A 102 5.27 6.42 -11.10
N MET A 103 5.14 5.51 -10.12
CA MET A 103 4.01 5.47 -9.19
C MET A 103 3.84 6.76 -8.40
N HIS A 104 4.94 7.34 -7.91
CA HIS A 104 4.92 8.60 -7.18
C HIS A 104 4.36 9.73 -8.04
N ASN A 105 4.75 9.78 -9.31
CA ASN A 105 4.27 10.81 -10.24
C ASN A 105 2.77 10.67 -10.52
N GLU A 106 2.26 9.44 -10.70
CA GLU A 106 0.81 9.20 -10.84
C GLU A 106 0.03 9.80 -9.66
N PHE A 107 0.42 9.47 -8.43
CA PHE A 107 -0.23 10.00 -7.24
C PHE A 107 -0.07 11.52 -7.10
N ARG A 108 1.14 12.04 -7.36
CA ARG A 108 1.42 13.48 -7.29
C ARG A 108 0.54 14.26 -8.27
N PHE A 109 0.41 13.80 -9.52
CA PHE A 109 -0.43 14.45 -10.51
C PHE A 109 -1.93 14.28 -10.22
N GLY A 110 -2.33 13.16 -9.60
CA GLY A 110 -3.68 12.95 -9.06
C GLY A 110 -3.99 13.75 -7.78
N GLY A 111 -3.05 14.52 -7.25
CA GLY A 111 -3.24 15.35 -6.05
C GLY A 111 -3.21 14.59 -4.72
N TRP A 112 -2.73 13.35 -4.72
CA TRP A 112 -2.63 12.52 -3.52
C TRP A 112 -1.44 12.92 -2.65
N GLN A 113 -1.58 12.81 -1.33
CA GLN A 113 -0.46 12.87 -0.41
C GLN A 113 0.30 11.55 -0.48
N VAL A 114 1.53 11.57 -0.99
CA VAL A 114 2.34 10.37 -1.21
C VAL A 114 3.61 10.39 -0.34
N GLY A 115 3.90 9.26 0.28
CA GLY A 115 5.16 8.94 0.95
C GLY A 115 5.89 7.82 0.23
N ILE A 116 7.20 7.76 0.44
CA ILE A 116 8.07 6.72 -0.08
C ILE A 116 8.78 6.07 1.10
N VAL A 117 8.78 4.75 1.16
CA VAL A 117 9.57 3.97 2.12
C VAL A 117 10.22 2.82 1.37
N ALA A 118 11.51 2.91 1.06
CA ALA A 118 12.20 1.81 0.40
C ALA A 118 12.41 0.63 1.39
N PRO A 119 12.23 -0.62 0.96
CA PRO A 119 12.42 -1.81 1.79
C PRO A 119 13.92 -2.11 1.93
N ILE A 120 14.61 -1.33 2.76
CA ILE A 120 16.06 -1.40 2.96
C ILE A 120 16.37 -2.11 4.27
N GLY A 121 17.05 -3.26 4.19
CA GLY A 121 17.45 -4.06 5.33
C GLY A 121 16.30 -4.81 5.99
N GLU A 122 16.61 -5.53 7.07
CA GLU A 122 15.62 -6.28 7.84
C GLU A 122 14.78 -5.35 8.73
N GLY A 123 13.51 -5.70 8.95
CA GLY A 123 12.62 -4.96 9.85
C GLY A 123 12.29 -3.53 9.38
N TRP A 124 12.49 -3.20 8.11
CA TRP A 124 12.18 -1.87 7.56
C TRP A 124 10.71 -1.48 7.76
N ILE A 125 9.79 -2.45 7.87
CA ILE A 125 8.38 -2.18 8.16
C ILE A 125 8.23 -1.56 9.55
N ALA A 126 8.89 -2.13 10.56
CA ALA A 126 8.85 -1.61 11.93
C ALA A 126 9.64 -0.30 12.08
N HIS A 127 10.80 -0.17 11.44
CA HIS A 127 11.73 0.94 11.68
C HIS A 127 11.54 2.13 10.73
N SER A 128 10.97 1.92 9.54
CA SER A 128 10.85 2.95 8.51
C SER A 128 9.39 3.17 8.09
N TRP A 129 8.66 2.10 7.80
CA TRP A 129 7.26 2.22 7.35
C TRP A 129 6.34 2.68 8.47
N LEU A 130 6.41 2.04 9.65
CA LEU A 130 5.53 2.34 10.78
C LEU A 130 5.64 3.80 11.25
N PRO A 131 6.84 4.37 11.48
CA PRO A 131 6.95 5.80 11.80
C PRO A 131 6.40 6.72 10.71
N ARG A 132 6.58 6.34 9.43
CA ARG A 132 6.04 7.12 8.31
C ARG A 132 4.51 7.05 8.26
N ALA A 133 3.94 5.87 8.49
CA ALA A 133 2.49 5.66 8.56
C ALA A 133 1.88 6.50 9.69
N LYS A 134 2.46 6.47 10.90
CA LYS A 134 2.05 7.31 12.04
C LYS A 134 2.01 8.79 11.69
N ALA A 135 3.10 9.30 11.12
CA ALA A 135 3.19 10.70 10.72
C ALA A 135 2.16 11.11 9.66
N LEU A 136 1.78 10.20 8.75
CA LEU A 136 0.81 10.48 7.68
C LEU A 136 -0.65 10.43 8.18
N ILE A 137 -0.97 9.51 9.08
CA ILE A 137 -2.34 9.36 9.59
C ILE A 137 -2.63 10.18 10.86
N GLY A 138 -1.60 10.81 11.44
CA GLY A 138 -1.69 11.63 12.65
C GLY A 138 -1.85 10.81 13.95
N ALA A 139 -1.25 9.62 13.99
CA ALA A 139 -1.27 8.68 15.13
C ALA A 139 0.04 8.67 15.92
#